data_AF-A0A0E3P2G7-F1
#
_entry.id   AF-A0A0E3P2G7-F1
#
_cell.length_a   1.000
_cell.length_b   1.000
_cell.length_c   1.000
_cell.angle_alpha   90.00
_cell.angle_beta   90.00
_cell.angle_gamma   90.00
#
_symmetry.space_group_name_H-M   'P 1'
#
loop_
_entity.id
_entity.type
_entity.pdbx_description
1 polymer ?
#
loop_
_entity_poly.entity_id
_entity_poly.type
_entity_poly.pdbx_seq_one_letter_code
_entity_poly.pdbx_strand_id
1 'polypeptide(L)'
;MDIISCFGINEYLGHFKSNLDIFTFCQCTSVPIIHYLEEPRQAGALYICNLTPMVKCAYEISLDVYADDPQSFVELNSPGSRLLIQESEGQTLLKSYYRGSSGELKYRKIILGDASEKTNFKVIFDGINKTNTIYTQNGSFIVTPFYNLGRQQLPYIDFSNGYIKFTSFILGEGTYFDVDIYSINQTAERKLITAIGDKKLIPFGLDGPLPLNTTGEGIEYLNSKGYRGTMWFDKGMCEKANDTYIAYLRDLVVNDSWEVGIHYTKELNSLPLEEAYRVMDEEYAYVYDKIGQPPTSCCCLRNRDNFTHAIYAYENMGMTWRNGDAAIHAEKEVGNLYDDTWEWWEAASKAGMSYPVFSHQLDVEPAIKYSISRSKFREWVDNYYANNMTIVSFYEYNQISRNTYDASFENLQYDENLLSFDAHTNGFKALVNINIPAGNDTQVYDITLEKYLDYETEQDRSINFWVEDGHNYEVYINGVE
;
A
#
# COMPACT_ATOMS: atom_id res chain seq x y z
N MET A 1 35.57 -24.43 10.43
CA MET A 1 35.18 -23.52 11.52
C MET A 1 34.10 -22.65 10.90
N ASP A 2 32.85 -23.00 11.20
CA ASP A 2 31.67 -22.48 10.52
C ASP A 2 31.46 -21.01 10.85
N ILE A 3 31.76 -20.15 9.88
CA ILE A 3 31.32 -18.75 9.89
C ILE A 3 29.89 -18.79 9.34
N ILE A 4 28.93 -18.89 10.26
CA ILE A 4 27.52 -18.61 10.00
C ILE A 4 27.46 -17.16 9.52
N SER A 5 27.39 -16.97 8.21
CA SER A 5 27.19 -15.67 7.59
C SER A 5 25.81 -15.16 7.97
N CYS A 6 25.79 -14.06 8.72
CA CYS A 6 24.61 -13.32 9.10
C CYS A 6 24.00 -12.66 7.85
N PHE A 7 23.00 -13.29 7.24
CA PHE A 7 22.41 -12.83 5.99
C PHE A 7 21.29 -11.79 6.22
N GLY A 8 21.47 -10.58 5.69
CA GLY A 8 20.46 -9.74 5.01
C GLY A 8 19.08 -9.50 5.62
N ILE A 9 18.85 -9.73 6.92
CA ILE A 9 17.51 -9.69 7.51
C ILE A 9 17.49 -8.96 8.83
N ASN A 10 17.02 -7.70 8.83
CA ASN A 10 16.95 -6.73 9.94
C ASN A 10 18.23 -6.50 10.77
N GLU A 11 19.24 -7.35 10.65
CA GLU A 11 20.46 -7.40 11.45
C GLU A 11 21.60 -6.60 10.79
N TYR A 12 21.61 -6.44 9.46
CA TYR A 12 22.56 -5.56 8.78
C TYR A 12 22.38 -4.09 9.17
N LEU A 13 21.12 -3.65 9.36
CA LEU A 13 20.80 -2.28 9.82
C LEU A 13 21.39 -1.96 11.20
N GLY A 14 21.70 -2.97 12.03
CA GLY A 14 22.36 -2.78 13.32
C GLY A 14 23.83 -2.35 13.20
N HIS A 15 24.51 -2.75 12.11
CA HIS A 15 25.92 -2.45 11.85
C HIS A 15 26.14 -1.16 11.05
N PHE A 16 25.12 -0.68 10.33
CA PHE A 16 25.16 0.56 9.53
C PHE A 16 24.50 1.76 10.22
N LYS A 17 24.21 1.67 11.53
CA LYS A 17 23.53 2.70 12.34
C LYS A 17 24.17 4.10 12.31
N SER A 18 25.37 4.26 11.77
CA SER A 18 26.04 5.57 11.71
C SER A 18 25.97 6.28 10.37
N ASN A 19 25.52 5.67 9.25
CA ASN A 19 25.49 6.32 7.92
C ASN A 19 24.42 5.71 6.98
N LEU A 20 23.19 5.46 7.44
CA LEU A 20 22.07 5.28 6.49
C LEU A 20 21.73 6.64 5.91
N ASP A 21 22.55 7.08 4.95
CA ASP A 21 22.09 8.02 3.94
C ASP A 21 20.86 7.38 3.30
N ILE A 22 19.77 8.13 3.35
CA ILE A 22 18.42 7.73 3.01
C ILE A 22 18.43 7.04 1.63
N PHE A 23 17.84 5.84 1.54
CA PHE A 23 17.77 5.07 0.29
C PHE A 23 17.28 5.98 -0.85
N THR A 24 18.14 6.22 -1.83
CA THR A 24 17.81 7.09 -2.97
C THR A 24 16.78 6.40 -3.86
N PHE A 25 15.73 7.14 -4.24
CA PHE A 25 14.62 6.66 -5.05
C PHE A 25 14.94 6.78 -6.54
N CYS A 26 14.81 5.68 -7.29
CA CYS A 26 14.84 5.68 -8.76
C CYS A 26 13.45 5.31 -9.32
N GLN A 27 12.95 6.09 -10.29
CA GLN A 27 11.60 6.03 -10.88
C GLN A 27 11.53 5.03 -12.04
N CYS A 28 10.43 4.25 -12.19
CA CYS A 28 9.98 3.74 -13.49
C CYS A 28 8.49 3.31 -13.54
N THR A 29 7.80 3.65 -14.63
CA THR A 29 6.39 3.26 -14.91
C THR A 29 6.22 2.56 -16.28
N SER A 30 7.32 2.30 -16.99
CA SER A 30 7.48 1.38 -18.11
C SER A 30 8.98 1.23 -18.35
N VAL A 31 9.51 0.01 -18.55
CA VAL A 31 10.95 -0.21 -18.69
C VAL A 31 11.29 -0.48 -20.17
N PRO A 32 11.72 0.51 -20.96
CA PRO A 32 12.75 0.24 -21.96
C PRO A 32 14.04 -0.17 -21.24
N ILE A 33 14.97 -0.90 -21.88
CA ILE A 33 16.21 -1.39 -21.24
C ILE A 33 16.87 -0.29 -20.39
N ILE A 34 16.97 -0.51 -19.08
CA ILE A 34 17.68 0.36 -18.14
C ILE A 34 18.90 -0.40 -17.64
N HIS A 35 20.08 0.10 -17.98
CA HIS A 35 21.31 -0.29 -17.30
C HIS A 35 21.40 0.50 -16.01
N TYR A 36 21.20 -0.17 -14.88
CA TYR A 36 21.49 0.40 -13.57
C TYR A 36 22.95 0.11 -13.24
N LEU A 37 23.79 1.14 -13.31
CA LEU A 37 25.18 1.08 -12.88
C LEU A 37 25.26 1.72 -11.49
N GLU A 38 25.42 0.94 -10.43
CA GLU A 38 25.78 1.48 -9.11
C GLU A 38 27.23 1.97 -9.12
N GLU A 39 27.45 3.18 -8.59
CA GLU A 39 28.78 3.64 -8.19
C GLU A 39 29.15 3.09 -6.80
N PRO A 40 30.46 2.97 -6.48
CA PRO A 40 30.89 2.27 -5.29
C PRO A 40 30.39 2.97 -4.02
N ARG A 41 29.65 2.24 -3.19
CA ARG A 41 29.20 2.60 -1.83
C ARG A 41 28.01 3.58 -1.71
N GLN A 42 27.12 3.65 -2.69
CA GLN A 42 25.79 4.26 -2.49
C GLN A 42 24.71 3.20 -2.73
N ALA A 43 24.02 2.79 -1.66
CA ALA A 43 22.89 1.87 -1.75
C ALA A 43 21.65 2.64 -2.26
N GLY A 44 21.17 2.31 -3.45
CA GLY A 44 19.93 2.84 -4.02
C GLY A 44 18.82 1.80 -4.03
N ALA A 45 17.57 2.25 -4.20
CA ALA A 45 16.45 1.36 -4.46
C ALA A 45 15.66 1.83 -5.68
N LEU A 46 15.36 0.88 -6.57
CA LEU A 46 14.48 1.10 -7.71
C LEU A 46 13.06 0.74 -7.32
N TYR A 47 12.14 1.70 -7.43
CA TYR A 47 10.72 1.49 -7.18
C TYR A 47 9.98 1.45 -8.51
N ILE A 48 9.20 0.39 -8.70
CA ILE A 48 8.30 0.24 -9.83
C ILE A 48 6.90 0.56 -9.32
N CYS A 49 6.41 1.75 -9.65
CA CYS A 49 5.16 2.32 -9.15
C CYS A 49 4.00 2.09 -10.14
N ASN A 50 2.83 2.66 -9.84
CA ASN A 50 1.61 2.57 -10.67
C ASN A 50 1.10 1.14 -10.88
N LEU A 51 1.44 0.23 -9.96
CA LEU A 51 0.80 -1.09 -9.88
C LEU A 51 -0.57 -0.93 -9.22
N THR A 52 -1.50 -1.80 -9.59
CA THR A 52 -2.87 -1.76 -9.09
C THR A 52 -2.97 -2.56 -7.79
N PRO A 53 -3.50 -2.00 -6.69
CA PRO A 53 -3.76 -2.77 -5.49
C PRO A 53 -4.75 -3.91 -5.74
N MET A 54 -4.39 -5.15 -5.44
CA MET A 54 -5.22 -6.33 -5.67
C MET A 54 -5.06 -7.32 -4.53
N VAL A 55 -6.16 -7.94 -4.08
CA VAL A 55 -6.11 -9.05 -3.11
C VAL A 55 -5.38 -10.27 -3.71
N LYS A 56 -5.46 -10.45 -5.03
CA LYS A 56 -4.73 -11.49 -5.75
C LYS A 56 -4.26 -10.97 -7.10
N CYS A 57 -2.96 -11.07 -7.35
CA CYS A 57 -2.36 -10.72 -8.63
C CYS A 57 -1.09 -11.53 -8.86
N ALA A 58 -0.60 -11.49 -10.09
CA ALA A 58 0.71 -12.03 -10.45
C ALA A 58 1.60 -10.91 -10.98
N TYR A 59 2.86 -10.95 -10.59
CA TYR A 59 3.95 -10.16 -11.17
C TYR A 59 4.78 -11.07 -12.06
N GLU A 60 4.71 -10.84 -13.36
CA GLU A 60 5.54 -11.51 -14.35
C GLU A 60 6.79 -10.66 -14.58
N ILE A 61 7.93 -11.19 -14.16
CA ILE A 61 9.18 -10.46 -14.08
C ILE A 61 10.18 -11.15 -14.98
N SER A 62 10.88 -10.33 -15.77
CA SER A 62 12.05 -10.75 -16.49
C SER A 62 13.23 -9.85 -16.20
N LEU A 63 14.31 -10.48 -15.76
CA LEU A 63 15.55 -9.81 -15.40
C LEU A 63 16.74 -10.73 -15.60
N ASP A 64 17.92 -10.11 -15.65
CA ASP A 64 19.23 -10.77 -15.48
C ASP A 64 20.01 -10.10 -14.37
N VAL A 65 20.91 -10.86 -13.76
CA VAL A 65 21.81 -10.38 -12.72
C VAL A 65 23.22 -10.79 -13.05
N TYR A 66 24.17 -9.88 -12.89
CA TYR A 66 25.58 -10.12 -13.18
C TYR A 66 26.46 -9.48 -12.10
N ALA A 67 27.29 -10.28 -11.45
CA ALA A 67 28.16 -9.84 -10.35
C ALA A 67 29.58 -10.40 -10.53
N ASP A 68 30.59 -9.66 -10.08
CA ASP A 68 31.96 -10.21 -9.96
C ASP A 68 32.19 -11.02 -8.68
N ASP A 69 31.31 -10.91 -7.68
CA ASP A 69 31.32 -11.75 -6.48
C ASP A 69 30.01 -12.53 -6.33
N PRO A 70 30.05 -13.87 -6.17
CA PRO A 70 28.85 -14.71 -6.04
C PRO A 70 28.06 -14.51 -4.74
N GLN A 71 28.57 -13.69 -3.80
CA GLN A 71 27.84 -13.29 -2.60
C GLN A 71 26.92 -12.09 -2.85
N SER A 72 27.13 -11.32 -3.91
CA SER A 72 26.28 -10.19 -4.28
C SER A 72 24.88 -10.67 -4.72
N PHE A 73 23.86 -9.85 -4.46
CA PHE A 73 22.48 -10.21 -4.76
C PHE A 73 21.57 -9.00 -4.93
N VAL A 74 20.44 -9.20 -5.61
CA VAL A 74 19.33 -8.25 -5.65
C VAL A 74 18.21 -8.75 -4.75
N GLU A 75 17.71 -7.86 -3.89
CA GLU A 75 16.49 -8.07 -3.13
C GLU A 75 15.30 -7.52 -3.94
N LEU A 76 14.35 -8.38 -4.26
CA LEU A 76 13.05 -8.01 -4.79
C LEU A 76 12.02 -8.08 -3.65
N ASN A 77 11.55 -6.91 -3.24
CA ASN A 77 10.46 -6.76 -2.29
C ASN A 77 9.16 -6.47 -3.06
N SER A 78 8.26 -7.45 -3.06
CA SER A 78 6.86 -7.20 -3.43
C SER A 78 6.01 -7.13 -2.17
N PRO A 79 4.77 -6.66 -2.25
CA PRO A 79 3.83 -6.75 -1.14
C PRO A 79 3.81 -8.17 -0.58
N GLY A 80 4.04 -8.32 0.72
CA GLY A 80 4.07 -9.61 1.40
C GLY A 80 5.25 -10.52 1.06
N SER A 81 6.17 -10.17 0.15
CA SER A 81 7.30 -11.03 -0.25
C SER A 81 8.65 -10.35 -0.06
N ARG A 82 9.66 -11.15 0.28
CA ARG A 82 11.07 -10.75 0.31
C ARG A 82 11.88 -11.81 -0.39
N LEU A 83 12.28 -11.50 -1.62
CA LEU A 83 12.96 -12.43 -2.52
C LEU A 83 14.40 -11.98 -2.70
N LEU A 84 15.33 -12.93 -2.66
CA LEU A 84 16.74 -12.69 -2.98
C LEU A 84 17.07 -13.44 -4.25
N ILE A 85 17.62 -12.73 -5.24
CA ILE A 85 18.05 -13.30 -6.51
C ILE A 85 19.56 -13.08 -6.64
N GLN A 86 20.28 -14.16 -6.94
CA GLN A 86 21.73 -14.14 -7.08
C GLN A 86 22.19 -15.18 -8.09
N GLU A 87 23.34 -14.94 -8.69
CA GLU A 87 24.07 -15.96 -9.43
C GLU A 87 24.78 -16.91 -8.45
N SER A 88 24.74 -18.21 -8.72
CA SER A 88 25.49 -19.22 -7.98
C SER A 88 25.75 -20.45 -8.86
N GLU A 89 27.03 -20.82 -9.01
CA GLU A 89 27.45 -22.01 -9.79
C GLU A 89 26.90 -22.01 -11.24
N GLY A 90 26.85 -20.83 -11.88
CA GLY A 90 26.32 -20.67 -13.25
C GLY A 90 24.79 -20.72 -13.34
N GLN A 91 24.07 -20.62 -12.22
CA GLN A 91 22.61 -20.63 -12.17
C GLN A 91 22.07 -19.36 -11.51
N THR A 92 20.93 -18.88 -11.99
CA THR A 92 20.17 -17.83 -11.31
C THR A 92 19.29 -18.46 -10.23
N LEU A 93 19.64 -18.23 -8.97
CA LEU A 93 18.93 -18.76 -7.81
C LEU A 93 18.00 -17.70 -7.22
N LEU A 94 16.77 -18.09 -6.89
CA LEU A 94 15.84 -17.28 -6.09
C LEU A 94 15.58 -17.94 -4.73
N LYS A 95 15.73 -17.18 -3.66
CA LYS A 95 15.32 -17.53 -2.30
C LYS A 95 14.13 -16.67 -1.88
N SER A 96 13.01 -17.30 -1.53
CA SER A 96 11.86 -16.61 -0.95
C SER A 96 11.87 -16.76 0.56
N TYR A 97 12.09 -15.65 1.27
CA TYR A 97 12.23 -15.61 2.72
C TYR A 97 10.89 -15.38 3.42
N TYR A 98 10.75 -15.94 4.62
CA TYR A 98 9.61 -15.73 5.51
C TYR A 98 9.96 -15.96 6.98
N ARG A 99 9.17 -15.37 7.88
CA ARG A 99 9.26 -15.64 9.32
C ARG A 99 8.39 -16.84 9.68
N GLY A 100 8.98 -17.83 10.35
CA GLY A 100 8.25 -18.96 10.92
C GLY A 100 7.43 -18.56 12.14
N SER A 101 6.64 -19.50 12.68
CA SER A 101 5.75 -19.26 13.82
C SER A 101 6.46 -18.83 15.10
N SER A 102 7.75 -19.17 15.26
CA SER A 102 8.57 -18.69 16.38
C SER A 102 9.37 -17.42 16.07
N GLY A 103 9.13 -16.79 14.91
CA GLY A 103 9.82 -15.58 14.45
C GLY A 103 11.21 -15.86 13.84
N GLU A 104 11.61 -17.12 13.78
CA GLU A 104 12.84 -17.56 13.12
C GLU A 104 12.76 -17.30 11.62
N LEU A 105 13.90 -16.96 11.04
CA LEU A 105 13.98 -16.74 9.62
C LEU A 105 14.07 -18.08 8.86
N LYS A 106 13.21 -18.26 7.86
CA LYS A 106 13.19 -19.40 6.94
C LYS A 106 13.19 -18.93 5.50
N TYR A 107 13.49 -19.85 4.58
CA TYR A 107 13.34 -19.61 3.16
C TYR A 107 13.04 -20.90 2.40
N ARG A 108 12.50 -20.74 1.18
CA ARG A 108 12.51 -21.78 0.14
C ARG A 108 13.33 -21.31 -1.04
N LYS A 109 14.00 -22.23 -1.72
CA LYS A 109 14.85 -21.94 -2.87
C LYS A 109 14.27 -22.54 -4.15
N ILE A 110 14.47 -21.87 -5.26
CA ILE A 110 14.16 -22.34 -6.60
C ILE A 110 15.22 -21.84 -7.59
N ILE A 111 15.57 -22.67 -8.56
CA ILE A 111 16.48 -22.28 -9.65
C ILE A 111 15.61 -21.71 -10.77
N LEU A 112 15.88 -20.46 -11.16
CA LEU A 112 15.09 -19.79 -12.18
C LEU A 112 15.56 -20.12 -13.60
N GLY A 113 16.86 -20.34 -13.80
CA GLY A 113 17.47 -20.61 -15.09
C GLY A 113 19.00 -20.67 -15.03
N ASP A 114 19.62 -20.79 -16.20
CA ASP A 114 21.05 -20.58 -16.38
C ASP A 114 21.39 -19.09 -16.21
N ALA A 115 22.51 -18.77 -15.56
CA ALA A 115 22.89 -17.38 -15.30
C ALA A 115 23.32 -16.62 -16.56
N SER A 116 23.68 -17.32 -17.63
CA SER A 116 24.03 -16.71 -18.92
C SER A 116 22.80 -16.33 -19.76
N GLU A 117 21.60 -16.65 -19.29
CA GLU A 117 20.35 -16.44 -20.03
C GLU A 117 19.34 -15.57 -19.29
N LYS A 118 18.52 -14.88 -20.09
CA LYS A 118 17.36 -14.11 -19.65
C LYS A 118 16.48 -14.91 -18.70
N THR A 119 16.45 -14.52 -17.44
CA THR A 119 15.57 -15.19 -16.48
C THR A 119 14.16 -14.60 -16.52
N ASN A 120 13.14 -15.47 -16.56
CA ASN A 120 11.74 -15.07 -16.46
C ASN A 120 11.05 -15.91 -15.38
N PHE A 121 10.29 -15.25 -14.51
CA PHE A 121 9.58 -15.91 -13.43
C PHE A 121 8.30 -15.13 -13.10
N LYS A 122 7.40 -15.78 -12.37
CA LYS A 122 6.13 -15.19 -11.96
C LYS A 122 5.97 -15.29 -10.45
N VAL A 123 5.64 -14.19 -9.80
CA VAL A 123 5.31 -14.13 -8.36
C VAL A 123 3.82 -13.91 -8.22
N ILE A 124 3.08 -14.90 -7.76
CA ILE A 124 1.67 -14.77 -7.42
C ILE A 124 1.56 -14.31 -5.96
N PHE A 125 0.99 -13.14 -5.76
CA PHE A 125 0.57 -12.63 -4.47
C PHE A 125 -0.86 -13.14 -4.17
N ASP A 126 -1.05 -13.75 -3.02
CA ASP A 126 -2.37 -14.19 -2.53
C ASP A 126 -2.60 -13.64 -1.12
N GLY A 127 -3.35 -12.55 -1.03
CA GLY A 127 -3.69 -11.86 0.22
C GLY A 127 -4.77 -12.54 1.05
N ILE A 128 -5.48 -13.54 0.49
CA ILE A 128 -6.46 -14.35 1.21
C ILE A 128 -5.72 -15.41 2.03
N ASN A 129 -4.86 -16.17 1.36
CA ASN A 129 -4.08 -17.24 1.96
C ASN A 129 -2.78 -16.71 2.62
N LYS A 130 -2.42 -15.45 2.36
CA LYS A 130 -1.22 -14.77 2.87
C LYS A 130 0.05 -15.49 2.47
N THR A 131 0.11 -15.85 1.19
CA THR A 131 1.21 -16.61 0.59
C THR A 131 1.70 -15.96 -0.68
N ASN A 132 2.96 -16.23 -1.00
CA ASN A 132 3.55 -15.98 -2.31
C ASN A 132 3.80 -17.32 -3.00
N THR A 133 3.46 -17.42 -4.27
CA THR A 133 3.85 -18.56 -5.12
C THR A 133 4.77 -18.09 -6.23
N ILE A 134 5.97 -18.64 -6.30
CA ILE A 134 6.96 -18.30 -7.33
C ILE A 134 6.98 -19.44 -8.34
N TYR A 135 6.70 -19.14 -9.61
CA TYR A 135 6.77 -20.05 -10.75
C TYR A 135 7.97 -19.72 -11.64
N THR A 136 8.65 -20.75 -12.11
CA THR A 136 9.62 -20.68 -13.21
C THR A 136 8.94 -20.94 -14.55
N GLN A 137 9.61 -20.61 -15.66
CA GLN A 137 9.10 -20.89 -17.00
C GLN A 137 8.83 -22.38 -17.25
N ASN A 138 9.61 -23.28 -16.66
CA ASN A 138 9.43 -24.72 -16.81
C ASN A 138 8.26 -25.30 -15.98
N GLY A 139 7.50 -24.46 -15.28
CA GLY A 139 6.34 -24.85 -14.47
C GLY A 139 6.67 -25.31 -13.05
N SER A 140 7.95 -25.35 -12.65
CA SER A 140 8.33 -25.59 -11.26
C SER A 140 7.88 -24.42 -10.38
N PHE A 141 7.54 -24.70 -9.12
CA PHE A 141 7.12 -23.65 -8.21
C PHE A 141 7.49 -23.91 -6.76
N ILE A 142 7.57 -22.82 -6.00
CA ILE A 142 7.63 -22.83 -4.54
C ILE A 142 6.50 -21.96 -3.97
N VAL A 143 5.96 -22.35 -2.83
CA VAL A 143 4.99 -21.57 -2.06
C VAL A 143 5.59 -21.22 -0.71
N THR A 144 5.52 -19.96 -0.33
CA THR A 144 5.95 -19.45 0.98
C THR A 144 4.83 -18.60 1.59
N PRO A 145 4.70 -18.57 2.93
CA PRO A 145 3.92 -17.53 3.60
C PRO A 145 4.46 -16.13 3.29
N PHE A 146 3.68 -15.09 3.60
CA PHE A 146 4.19 -13.73 3.57
C PHE A 146 5.41 -13.55 4.47
N TYR A 147 6.30 -12.62 4.13
CA TYR A 147 7.55 -12.43 4.86
C TYR A 147 7.32 -12.10 6.34
N ASN A 148 6.45 -11.12 6.61
CA ASN A 148 6.20 -10.61 7.95
C ASN A 148 5.18 -11.44 8.72
N LEU A 149 5.57 -11.92 9.90
CA LEU A 149 4.72 -12.78 10.75
C LEU A 149 3.43 -12.08 11.17
N GLY A 150 3.50 -10.78 11.52
CA GLY A 150 2.30 -10.01 11.86
C GLY A 150 1.30 -9.99 10.72
N ARG A 151 1.77 -9.70 9.50
CA ARG A 151 0.95 -9.68 8.28
C ARG A 151 0.30 -11.04 8.00
N GLN A 152 1.05 -12.14 8.17
CA GLN A 152 0.53 -13.51 8.06
C GLN A 152 -0.64 -13.79 9.02
N GLN A 153 -0.64 -13.21 10.22
CA GLN A 153 -1.58 -13.53 11.29
C GLN A 153 -2.76 -12.56 11.44
N LEU A 154 -2.79 -11.46 10.68
CA LEU A 154 -3.92 -10.53 10.76
C LEU A 154 -5.25 -11.24 10.40
N PRO A 155 -6.38 -10.85 11.01
CA PRO A 155 -7.65 -11.56 10.82
C PRO A 155 -8.42 -11.11 9.58
N TYR A 156 -7.91 -10.14 8.83
CA TYR A 156 -8.49 -9.62 7.60
C TYR A 156 -7.63 -9.93 6.38
N ILE A 157 -8.31 -9.86 5.23
CA ILE A 157 -7.74 -10.03 3.90
C ILE A 157 -6.71 -8.94 3.63
N ASP A 158 -5.63 -9.34 3.00
CA ASP A 158 -4.55 -8.47 2.59
C ASP A 158 -4.63 -8.15 1.09
N PHE A 159 -3.97 -7.08 0.65
CA PHE A 159 -3.87 -6.71 -0.75
C PHE A 159 -2.48 -6.18 -1.09
N SER A 160 -2.14 -6.22 -2.37
CA SER A 160 -0.87 -5.73 -2.85
C SER A 160 -0.80 -4.21 -2.78
N ASN A 161 0.37 -3.65 -2.44
CA ASN A 161 0.61 -2.21 -2.58
C ASN A 161 0.77 -1.82 -4.06
N GLY A 162 0.69 -0.52 -4.35
CA GLY A 162 0.85 0.03 -5.69
C GLY A 162 2.30 0.07 -6.23
N TYR A 163 3.22 -0.67 -5.61
CA TYR A 163 4.63 -0.72 -6.01
C TYR A 163 5.33 -2.03 -5.67
N ILE A 164 6.45 -2.29 -6.33
CA ILE A 164 7.49 -3.25 -5.91
C ILE A 164 8.86 -2.55 -5.88
N LYS A 165 9.82 -3.11 -5.13
CA LYS A 165 11.13 -2.51 -4.90
C LYS A 165 12.26 -3.49 -5.19
N PHE A 166 13.27 -3.03 -5.91
CA PHE A 166 14.55 -3.72 -6.10
C PHE A 166 15.65 -3.00 -5.33
N THR A 167 16.50 -3.75 -4.65
CA THR A 167 17.66 -3.21 -3.93
C THR A 167 18.86 -4.11 -4.16
N SER A 168 19.93 -3.54 -4.69
CA SER A 168 21.16 -4.25 -5.02
C SER A 168 22.13 -4.23 -3.84
N PHE A 169 22.84 -5.34 -3.64
CA PHE A 169 23.85 -5.47 -2.60
C PHE A 169 25.13 -6.07 -3.16
N ILE A 170 26.18 -5.25 -3.23
CA ILE A 170 27.53 -5.69 -3.55
C ILE A 170 28.18 -6.19 -2.25
N LEU A 171 28.58 -7.47 -2.22
CA LEU A 171 29.17 -8.12 -1.05
C LEU A 171 30.53 -8.77 -1.37
N GLY A 172 31.21 -9.23 -0.32
CA GLY A 172 32.49 -9.91 -0.46
C GLY A 172 33.59 -8.98 -0.96
N GLU A 173 34.32 -9.45 -1.98
CA GLU A 173 35.35 -8.66 -2.69
C GLU A 173 34.77 -8.04 -3.99
N GLY A 174 33.45 -8.09 -4.17
CA GLY A 174 32.77 -7.59 -5.35
C GLY A 174 32.94 -6.08 -5.51
N THR A 175 33.01 -5.64 -6.77
CA THR A 175 33.16 -4.24 -7.15
C THR A 175 32.01 -3.73 -7.99
N TYR A 176 31.19 -4.61 -8.58
CA TYR A 176 29.98 -4.24 -9.30
C TYR A 176 28.88 -5.30 -9.16
N PHE A 177 27.64 -4.86 -9.39
CA PHE A 177 26.50 -5.74 -9.52
C PHE A 177 25.44 -5.11 -10.43
N ASP A 178 25.27 -5.70 -11.60
CA ASP A 178 24.34 -5.23 -12.62
C ASP A 178 23.03 -6.01 -12.54
N VAL A 179 21.91 -5.30 -12.61
CA VAL A 179 20.56 -5.88 -12.68
C VAL A 179 19.85 -5.31 -13.89
N ASP A 180 19.72 -6.12 -14.94
CA ASP A 180 19.02 -5.73 -16.17
C ASP A 180 17.55 -6.17 -16.07
N ILE A 181 16.62 -5.23 -15.93
CA ILE A 181 15.17 -5.51 -15.89
C ILE A 181 14.59 -5.31 -17.30
N TYR A 182 14.06 -6.37 -17.90
CA TYR A 182 13.50 -6.32 -19.26
C TYR A 182 12.00 -6.04 -19.28
N SER A 183 11.27 -6.58 -18.31
CA SER A 183 9.81 -6.41 -18.22
C SER A 183 9.29 -6.74 -16.85
N ILE A 184 8.32 -5.96 -16.39
CA ILE A 184 7.52 -6.24 -15.19
C ILE A 184 6.06 -5.99 -15.57
N ASN A 185 5.27 -7.05 -15.59
CA ASN A 185 3.84 -6.97 -15.88
C ASN A 185 3.06 -7.46 -14.67
N GLN A 186 2.06 -6.68 -14.25
CA GLN A 186 1.09 -7.13 -13.27
C GLN A 186 -0.14 -7.67 -14.00
N THR A 187 -0.59 -8.86 -13.64
CA THR A 187 -1.81 -9.47 -14.16
C THR A 187 -2.72 -9.93 -13.02
N ALA A 188 -4.02 -9.99 -13.29
CA ALA A 188 -5.02 -10.53 -12.39
C ALA A 188 -6.01 -11.39 -13.18
N GLU A 189 -6.72 -12.28 -12.49
CA GLU A 189 -7.80 -13.04 -13.11
C GLU A 189 -8.92 -12.08 -13.51
N ARG A 190 -9.33 -12.14 -14.78
CA ARG A 190 -10.33 -11.24 -15.35
C ARG A 190 -11.59 -11.99 -15.74
N LYS A 191 -12.72 -11.51 -15.25
CA LYS A 191 -14.07 -11.94 -15.59
C LYS A 191 -14.73 -10.89 -16.49
N LEU A 192 -15.99 -11.10 -16.87
CA LEU A 192 -16.77 -10.08 -17.60
C LEU A 192 -16.84 -8.77 -16.80
N ILE A 193 -17.07 -8.87 -15.49
CA ILE A 193 -17.01 -7.77 -14.53
C ILE A 193 -15.96 -8.14 -13.49
N THR A 194 -14.94 -7.31 -13.35
CA THR A 194 -13.83 -7.55 -12.42
C THR A 194 -13.64 -6.31 -11.55
N ALA A 195 -13.80 -6.42 -10.24
CA ALA A 195 -13.39 -5.36 -9.33
C ALA A 195 -11.85 -5.25 -9.31
N ILE A 196 -11.35 -4.03 -9.47
CA ILE A 196 -9.93 -3.69 -9.51
C ILE A 196 -9.66 -2.60 -8.47
N GLY A 197 -8.44 -2.58 -7.91
CA GLY A 197 -8.04 -1.46 -7.07
C GLY A 197 -7.81 -0.21 -7.92
N ASP A 198 -7.62 0.92 -7.25
CA ASP A 198 -7.28 2.17 -7.93
C ASP A 198 -5.88 2.65 -7.52
N LYS A 199 -4.96 2.60 -8.49
CA LYS A 199 -3.58 3.07 -8.34
C LYS A 199 -3.48 4.59 -8.19
N LYS A 200 -4.55 5.34 -8.49
CA LYS A 200 -4.62 6.80 -8.36
C LYS A 200 -4.97 7.27 -6.94
N LEU A 201 -5.15 6.36 -5.99
CA LEU A 201 -5.44 6.70 -4.59
C LEU A 201 -4.18 6.74 -3.74
N ILE A 202 -4.03 7.78 -2.91
CA ILE A 202 -2.95 7.91 -1.92
C ILE A 202 -3.54 8.10 -0.52
N PRO A 203 -3.41 7.12 0.39
CA PRO A 203 -3.97 7.21 1.74
C PRO A 203 -3.12 8.09 2.66
N PHE A 204 -3.76 9.08 3.28
CA PHE A 204 -3.13 10.04 4.20
C PHE A 204 -3.89 10.15 5.52
N GLY A 205 -3.18 10.53 6.60
CA GLY A 205 -3.83 10.95 7.82
C GLY A 205 -2.95 11.76 8.78
N LEU A 206 -3.57 12.16 9.88
CA LEU A 206 -2.98 13.01 10.91
C LEU A 206 -3.10 12.38 12.29
N ASP A 207 -1.99 12.38 13.02
CA ASP A 207 -1.90 11.87 14.38
C ASP A 207 -2.26 12.97 15.38
N GLY A 208 -3.14 12.64 16.32
CA GLY A 208 -3.42 13.52 17.44
C GLY A 208 -2.17 13.82 18.29
N PRO A 209 -2.07 15.03 18.90
CA PRO A 209 -3.06 16.12 18.91
C PRO A 209 -3.09 16.94 17.60
N LEU A 210 -4.26 17.51 17.24
CA LEU A 210 -4.52 18.17 15.94
C LEU A 210 -4.73 19.70 16.02
N PRO A 211 -3.95 20.48 16.78
CA PRO A 211 -4.33 21.85 17.11
C PRO A 211 -4.45 22.75 15.87
N LEU A 212 -5.59 23.43 15.75
CA LEU A 212 -6.01 24.18 14.56
C LEU A 212 -4.97 25.19 14.05
N ASN A 213 -4.18 25.79 14.95
CA ASN A 213 -3.15 26.76 14.58
C ASN A 213 -1.89 26.13 13.93
N THR A 214 -1.82 24.81 13.81
CA THR A 214 -0.70 24.08 13.17
C THR A 214 -1.13 23.02 12.15
N THR A 215 -2.43 22.74 12.06
CA THR A 215 -3.01 21.76 11.12
C THR A 215 -4.10 22.35 10.23
N GLY A 216 -4.69 23.49 10.60
CA GLY A 216 -5.85 24.07 9.93
C GLY A 216 -5.58 24.48 8.49
N GLU A 217 -4.48 25.19 8.21
CA GLU A 217 -4.18 25.66 6.84
C GLU A 217 -3.93 24.47 5.89
N GLY A 218 -3.27 23.42 6.38
CA GLY A 218 -3.00 22.20 5.63
C GLY A 218 -4.26 21.38 5.34
N ILE A 219 -5.17 21.26 6.32
CA ILE A 219 -6.48 20.63 6.14
C ILE A 219 -7.31 21.41 5.11
N GLU A 220 -7.40 22.73 5.26
CA GLU A 220 -8.09 23.59 4.29
C GLU A 220 -7.51 23.45 2.88
N TYR A 221 -6.17 23.33 2.76
CA TYR A 221 -5.50 23.14 1.48
C TYR A 221 -5.88 21.81 0.81
N LEU A 222 -5.91 20.71 1.57
CA LEU A 222 -6.40 19.42 1.08
C LEU A 222 -7.85 19.52 0.61
N ASN A 223 -8.74 20.03 1.47
CA ASN A 223 -10.17 20.14 1.17
C ASN A 223 -10.41 21.01 -0.08
N SER A 224 -9.60 22.07 -0.30
CA SER A 224 -9.71 22.93 -1.48
C SER A 224 -9.46 22.22 -2.82
N LYS A 225 -8.83 21.04 -2.79
CA LYS A 225 -8.59 20.15 -3.94
C LYS A 225 -9.55 18.96 -3.98
N GLY A 226 -10.56 18.92 -3.10
CA GLY A 226 -11.49 17.79 -2.96
C GLY A 226 -10.87 16.57 -2.27
N TYR A 227 -9.75 16.76 -1.57
CA TYR A 227 -9.07 15.69 -0.85
C TYR A 227 -9.53 15.61 0.61
N ARG A 228 -9.32 14.43 1.18
CA ARG A 228 -9.69 14.07 2.56
C ARG A 228 -8.69 13.06 3.11
N GLY A 229 -8.69 12.87 4.42
CA GLY A 229 -7.76 11.96 5.08
C GLY A 229 -8.35 11.30 6.31
N THR A 230 -7.46 10.74 7.11
CA THR A 230 -7.78 10.14 8.41
C THR A 230 -7.37 11.05 9.55
N MET A 231 -8.19 11.20 10.57
CA MET A 231 -7.80 11.82 11.83
C MET A 231 -7.72 10.74 12.90
N TRP A 232 -6.52 10.40 13.35
CA TRP A 232 -6.36 9.50 14.50
C TRP A 232 -6.48 10.30 15.79
N PHE A 233 -7.70 10.37 16.32
CA PHE A 233 -8.02 11.15 17.51
C PHE A 233 -7.36 10.57 18.75
N ASP A 234 -6.76 11.45 19.54
CA ASP A 234 -6.21 11.15 20.86
C ASP A 234 -7.22 11.56 21.95
N LYS A 235 -7.47 10.68 22.92
CA LYS A 235 -8.40 10.95 24.04
C LYS A 235 -8.00 12.20 24.83
N GLY A 236 -6.72 12.35 25.14
CA GLY A 236 -6.21 13.50 25.90
C GLY A 236 -6.33 14.82 25.14
N MET A 237 -6.28 14.80 23.80
CA MET A 237 -6.63 15.94 22.96
C MET A 237 -8.12 16.29 23.10
N CYS A 238 -8.99 15.29 22.96
CA CYS A 238 -10.44 15.48 23.02
C CYS A 238 -10.91 15.97 24.41
N GLU A 239 -10.26 15.55 25.50
CA GLU A 239 -10.55 16.04 26.86
C GLU A 239 -10.19 17.51 27.08
N LYS A 240 -9.17 18.02 26.37
CA LYS A 240 -8.69 19.40 26.51
C LYS A 240 -9.34 20.36 25.52
N ALA A 241 -9.98 19.83 24.49
CA ALA A 241 -10.69 20.60 23.48
C ALA A 241 -11.92 21.30 24.07
N ASN A 242 -12.18 22.53 23.62
CA ASN A 242 -13.45 23.20 23.91
C ASN A 242 -14.53 22.75 22.92
N ASP A 243 -15.79 23.01 23.24
CA ASP A 243 -16.94 22.57 22.43
C ASP A 243 -16.90 23.13 21.00
N THR A 244 -16.41 24.36 20.80
CA THR A 244 -16.26 24.96 19.47
C THR A 244 -15.28 24.17 18.61
N TYR A 245 -14.16 23.74 19.19
CA TYR A 245 -13.14 22.98 18.47
C TYR A 245 -13.59 21.53 18.20
N ILE A 246 -14.30 20.90 19.15
CA ILE A 246 -14.94 19.60 18.89
C ILE A 246 -15.99 19.71 17.78
N ALA A 247 -16.79 20.78 17.75
CA ALA A 247 -17.76 21.01 16.69
C ALA A 247 -17.08 21.14 15.31
N TYR A 248 -15.95 21.84 15.23
CA TYR A 248 -15.14 21.91 14.01
C TYR A 248 -14.64 20.53 13.55
N LEU A 249 -14.10 19.70 14.46
CA LEU A 249 -13.63 18.35 14.11
C LEU A 249 -14.78 17.45 13.63
N ARG A 250 -15.97 17.57 14.25
CA ARG A 250 -17.18 16.87 13.81
C ARG A 250 -17.63 17.33 12.43
N ASP A 251 -17.50 18.62 12.13
CA ASP A 251 -17.84 19.19 10.83
C ASP A 251 -16.97 18.60 9.71
N LEU A 252 -15.65 18.48 9.94
CA LEU A 252 -14.74 17.83 8.99
C LEU A 252 -15.12 16.36 8.72
N VAL A 253 -15.55 15.64 9.74
CA VAL A 253 -15.98 14.23 9.60
C VAL A 253 -17.29 14.13 8.82
N VAL A 254 -18.28 14.93 9.18
CA VAL A 254 -19.65 14.80 8.64
C VAL A 254 -19.78 15.44 7.25
N ASN A 255 -19.16 16.61 7.04
CA ASN A 255 -19.37 17.42 5.85
C ASN A 255 -18.20 17.34 4.86
N ASP A 256 -16.96 17.15 5.35
CA ASP A 256 -15.76 17.01 4.49
C ASP A 256 -15.27 15.57 4.34
N SER A 257 -16.04 14.60 4.86
CA SER A 257 -15.78 13.15 4.71
C SER A 257 -14.41 12.69 5.24
N TRP A 258 -13.89 13.33 6.28
CA TRP A 258 -12.70 12.85 6.98
C TRP A 258 -13.01 11.59 7.79
N GLU A 259 -12.10 10.60 7.73
CA GLU A 259 -12.22 9.35 8.50
C GLU A 259 -11.87 9.58 9.98
N VAL A 260 -12.66 8.96 10.87
CA VAL A 260 -12.33 8.85 12.29
C VAL A 260 -11.44 7.63 12.51
N GLY A 261 -10.20 7.86 12.93
CA GLY A 261 -9.32 6.85 13.52
C GLY A 261 -9.07 7.13 15.00
N ILE A 262 -8.38 6.22 15.68
CA ILE A 262 -7.92 6.42 17.05
C ILE A 262 -6.40 6.34 17.18
N HIS A 263 -5.83 7.30 17.89
CA HIS A 263 -4.45 7.28 18.37
C HIS A 263 -4.48 7.09 19.90
N TYR A 264 -4.25 5.87 20.36
CA TYR A 264 -4.28 5.54 21.78
C TYR A 264 -3.20 6.30 22.56
N THR A 265 -3.57 6.83 23.74
CA THR A 265 -2.70 7.70 24.55
C THR A 265 -1.51 6.97 25.18
N LYS A 266 -1.50 5.62 25.11
CA LYS A 266 -0.51 4.75 25.75
C LYS A 266 0.31 3.98 24.73
N GLU A 267 1.54 3.66 25.10
CA GLU A 267 2.33 2.63 24.44
C GLU A 267 1.73 1.26 24.81
N LEU A 268 0.86 0.70 23.98
CA LEU A 268 0.06 -0.48 24.34
C LEU A 268 0.92 -1.71 24.70
N ASN A 269 2.04 -1.91 24.01
CA ASN A 269 2.98 -3.00 24.29
C ASN A 269 3.81 -2.83 25.58
N SER A 270 3.73 -1.66 26.21
CA SER A 270 4.34 -1.39 27.53
C SER A 270 3.38 -1.72 28.68
N LEU A 271 2.13 -2.09 28.38
CA LEU A 271 1.12 -2.47 29.36
C LEU A 271 0.94 -4.00 29.43
N PRO A 272 0.50 -4.55 30.58
CA PRO A 272 -0.08 -5.89 30.63
C PRO A 272 -1.25 -6.01 29.63
N LEU A 273 -1.40 -7.17 28.99
CA LEU A 273 -2.35 -7.33 27.89
C LEU A 273 -3.80 -6.96 28.25
N GLU A 274 -4.28 -7.41 29.41
CA GLU A 274 -5.64 -7.08 29.89
C GLU A 274 -5.82 -5.57 30.12
N GLU A 275 -4.78 -4.90 30.60
CA GLU A 275 -4.78 -3.44 30.78
C GLU A 275 -4.76 -2.72 29.44
N ALA A 276 -3.98 -3.21 28.47
CA ALA A 276 -3.95 -2.67 27.11
C ALA A 276 -5.35 -2.75 26.47
N TYR A 277 -6.03 -3.89 26.58
CA TYR A 277 -7.40 -4.07 26.07
C TYR A 277 -8.39 -3.13 26.75
N ARG A 278 -8.34 -2.99 28.07
CA ARG A 278 -9.18 -2.02 28.78
C ARG A 278 -8.97 -0.59 28.29
N VAL A 279 -7.71 -0.18 28.12
CA VAL A 279 -7.39 1.15 27.55
C VAL A 279 -7.97 1.27 26.14
N MET A 280 -7.85 0.23 25.32
CA MET A 280 -8.37 0.25 23.96
C MET A 280 -9.90 0.44 23.93
N ASP A 281 -10.64 -0.31 24.75
CA ASP A 281 -12.10 -0.20 24.85
C ASP A 281 -12.55 1.18 25.36
N GLU A 282 -11.93 1.66 26.44
CA GLU A 282 -12.29 2.92 27.07
C GLU A 282 -12.03 4.12 26.16
N GLU A 283 -10.88 4.16 25.50
CA GLU A 283 -10.54 5.26 24.60
C GLU A 283 -11.33 5.19 23.29
N TYR A 284 -11.61 4.00 22.75
CA TYR A 284 -12.48 3.82 21.60
C TYR A 284 -13.88 4.37 21.87
N ALA A 285 -14.50 3.97 22.97
CA ALA A 285 -15.83 4.43 23.36
C ALA A 285 -15.85 5.95 23.59
N TYR A 286 -14.79 6.50 24.18
CA TYR A 286 -14.67 7.93 24.40
C TYR A 286 -14.56 8.72 23.09
N VAL A 287 -13.69 8.31 22.16
CA VAL A 287 -13.57 8.96 20.85
C VAL A 287 -14.87 8.86 20.07
N TYR A 288 -15.53 7.70 20.09
CA TYR A 288 -16.83 7.54 19.44
C TYR A 288 -17.88 8.50 20.01
N ASP A 289 -18.05 8.58 21.34
CA ASP A 289 -18.99 9.53 21.97
C ASP A 289 -18.66 10.99 21.65
N LYS A 290 -17.36 11.34 21.67
CA LYS A 290 -16.92 12.71 21.44
C LYS A 290 -16.96 13.15 19.98
N ILE A 291 -16.63 12.31 19.01
CA ILE A 291 -16.62 12.68 17.60
C ILE A 291 -17.93 12.31 16.90
N GLY A 292 -18.69 11.34 17.43
CA GLY A 292 -19.99 10.95 16.91
C GLY A 292 -19.94 9.91 15.78
N GLN A 293 -18.76 9.42 15.42
CA GLN A 293 -18.58 8.28 14.52
C GLN A 293 -17.57 7.27 15.10
N PRO A 294 -17.78 5.97 14.89
CA PRO A 294 -16.89 4.94 15.40
C PRO A 294 -15.54 5.02 14.70
N PRO A 295 -14.41 4.93 15.42
CA PRO A 295 -13.11 4.79 14.79
C PRO A 295 -13.02 3.55 13.89
N THR A 296 -12.43 3.69 12.70
CA THR A 296 -12.26 2.62 11.68
C THR A 296 -10.83 2.11 11.54
N SER A 297 -9.87 2.86 12.07
CA SER A 297 -8.46 2.49 12.07
C SER A 297 -7.77 2.92 13.36
N CYS A 298 -6.72 2.21 13.76
CA CYS A 298 -6.06 2.43 15.03
C CYS A 298 -4.52 2.45 14.96
N CYS A 299 -3.97 3.19 15.91
CA CYS A 299 -2.55 3.24 16.24
C CYS A 299 -2.38 3.64 17.71
N CYS A 300 -1.16 3.61 18.23
CA CYS A 300 -0.89 4.12 19.57
C CYS A 300 0.36 5.00 19.65
N LEU A 301 0.52 5.62 20.81
CA LEU A 301 1.69 6.43 21.16
C LEU A 301 3.00 5.75 20.75
N ARG A 302 3.80 6.48 19.94
CA ARG A 302 5.10 6.04 19.42
C ARG A 302 5.08 4.74 18.61
N ASN A 303 3.92 4.41 18.04
CA ASN A 303 3.68 3.17 17.30
C ASN A 303 4.07 1.92 18.12
N ARG A 304 3.89 1.98 19.44
CA ARG A 304 4.19 0.90 20.40
C ARG A 304 3.01 -0.06 20.57
N ASP A 305 2.35 -0.40 19.47
CA ASP A 305 1.36 -1.46 19.38
C ASP A 305 1.98 -2.66 18.65
N ASN A 306 1.23 -3.74 18.47
CA ASN A 306 1.71 -4.95 17.79
C ASN A 306 0.52 -5.73 17.22
N PHE A 307 0.79 -6.84 16.54
CA PHE A 307 -0.24 -7.64 15.89
C PHE A 307 -1.30 -8.19 16.87
N THR A 308 -0.98 -8.42 18.14
CA THR A 308 -1.97 -8.84 19.15
C THR A 308 -3.02 -7.75 19.37
N HIS A 309 -2.59 -6.50 19.53
CA HIS A 309 -3.51 -5.36 19.63
C HIS A 309 -4.28 -5.15 18.33
N ALA A 310 -3.64 -5.36 17.17
CA ALA A 310 -4.30 -5.27 15.86
C ALA A 310 -5.43 -6.29 15.69
N ILE A 311 -5.20 -7.54 16.11
CA ILE A 311 -6.23 -8.59 16.12
C ILE A 311 -7.39 -8.18 17.02
N TYR A 312 -7.08 -7.74 18.25
CA TYR A 312 -8.10 -7.31 19.20
C TYR A 312 -8.96 -6.15 18.67
N ALA A 313 -8.31 -5.12 18.11
CA ALA A 313 -8.98 -3.96 17.51
C ALA A 313 -9.92 -4.37 16.37
N TYR A 314 -9.50 -5.30 15.51
CA TYR A 314 -10.33 -5.76 14.41
C TYR A 314 -11.51 -6.62 14.90
N GLU A 315 -11.25 -7.61 15.73
CA GLU A 315 -12.27 -8.59 16.17
C GLU A 315 -13.33 -7.97 17.09
N ASN A 316 -12.96 -6.97 17.91
CA ASN A 316 -13.86 -6.40 18.92
C ASN A 316 -14.42 -5.03 18.53
N MET A 317 -13.75 -4.29 17.63
CA MET A 317 -14.11 -2.91 17.29
C MET A 317 -14.19 -2.64 15.78
N GLY A 318 -13.90 -3.63 14.93
CA GLY A 318 -13.93 -3.48 13.47
C GLY A 318 -12.82 -2.61 12.90
N MET A 319 -11.76 -2.31 13.66
CA MET A 319 -10.71 -1.39 13.25
C MET A 319 -9.57 -2.07 12.49
N THR A 320 -9.06 -1.38 11.47
CA THR A 320 -7.85 -1.78 10.75
C THR A 320 -6.58 -1.20 11.40
N TRP A 321 -5.48 -1.92 11.28
CA TRP A 321 -4.23 -1.54 11.95
C TRP A 321 -3.34 -0.70 11.04
N ARG A 322 -3.11 0.56 11.41
CA ARG A 322 -2.30 1.48 10.60
C ARG A 322 -0.80 1.17 10.67
N ASN A 323 -0.27 0.75 11.83
CA ASN A 323 1.18 0.52 12.02
C ASN A 323 1.69 -0.83 11.51
N GLY A 324 0.89 -1.61 10.77
CA GLY A 324 1.34 -2.91 10.24
C GLY A 324 2.25 -2.81 9.02
N ASP A 325 2.94 -3.91 8.68
CA ASP A 325 3.70 -4.05 7.42
C ASP A 325 2.79 -4.19 6.17
N ALA A 326 1.48 -4.21 6.37
CA ALA A 326 0.48 -4.04 5.31
C ALA A 326 0.13 -2.56 5.07
N ALA A 327 0.73 -1.65 5.84
CA ALA A 327 0.39 -0.23 5.90
C ALA A 327 1.67 0.61 6.04
N ILE A 328 1.74 1.53 7.02
CA ILE A 328 2.80 2.56 7.08
C ILE A 328 4.21 2.01 7.37
N HIS A 329 4.34 0.75 7.77
CA HIS A 329 5.62 0.09 8.01
C HIS A 329 6.04 -0.85 6.87
N ALA A 330 5.30 -0.87 5.74
CA ALA A 330 5.70 -1.63 4.56
C ALA A 330 7.10 -1.23 4.07
N GLU A 331 7.41 0.07 4.11
CA GLU A 331 8.77 0.59 4.05
C GLU A 331 9.21 1.10 5.43
N LYS A 332 10.43 0.73 5.82
CA LYS A 332 10.97 1.08 7.12
C LYS A 332 11.29 2.57 7.16
N GLU A 333 10.88 3.24 8.25
CA GLU A 333 11.22 4.64 8.56
C GLU A 333 10.66 5.72 7.61
N VAL A 334 9.86 5.36 6.58
CA VAL A 334 9.25 6.35 5.66
C VAL A 334 7.76 6.58 5.86
N GLY A 335 7.10 5.79 6.72
CA GLY A 335 5.66 5.90 7.00
C GLY A 335 5.17 7.27 7.46
N ASN A 336 6.05 8.05 8.07
CA ASN A 336 5.76 9.41 8.47
C ASN A 336 6.17 10.37 7.34
N LEU A 337 5.29 11.28 6.94
CA LEU A 337 5.61 12.44 6.12
C LEU A 337 6.06 13.57 7.04
N TYR A 338 7.36 13.74 7.14
CA TYR A 338 8.01 14.77 7.95
C TYR A 338 9.37 15.13 7.36
N ASP A 339 9.95 16.22 7.85
CA ASP A 339 11.15 16.81 7.26
C ASP A 339 12.34 15.87 7.14
N ASP A 340 12.55 14.95 8.10
CA ASP A 340 13.68 14.00 8.09
C ASP A 340 13.51 12.90 7.03
N THR A 341 12.29 12.68 6.50
CA THR A 341 12.01 11.73 5.40
C THR A 341 11.75 12.41 4.07
N TRP A 342 11.87 13.74 4.02
CA TRP A 342 11.48 14.50 2.84
C TRP A 342 12.24 14.08 1.58
N GLU A 343 13.53 13.75 1.70
CA GLU A 343 14.34 13.32 0.55
C GLU A 343 13.73 12.09 -0.17
N TRP A 344 13.15 11.16 0.59
CA TRP A 344 12.43 10.03 0.02
C TRP A 344 11.08 10.46 -0.58
N TRP A 345 10.31 11.25 0.17
CA TRP A 345 8.98 11.70 -0.23
C TRP A 345 8.95 12.65 -1.42
N GLU A 346 10.00 13.45 -1.61
CA GLU A 346 10.11 14.39 -2.71
C GLU A 346 10.07 13.64 -4.05
N ALA A 347 10.92 12.62 -4.19
CA ALA A 347 10.96 11.81 -5.41
C ALA A 347 9.74 10.90 -5.53
N ALA A 348 9.30 10.27 -4.43
CA ALA A 348 8.15 9.37 -4.43
C ALA A 348 6.84 10.07 -4.83
N SER A 349 6.58 11.27 -4.30
CA SER A 349 5.38 12.05 -4.64
C SER A 349 5.42 12.56 -6.07
N LYS A 350 6.57 13.04 -6.56
CA LYS A 350 6.76 13.44 -7.97
C LYS A 350 6.45 12.28 -8.93
N ALA A 351 6.83 11.06 -8.56
CA ALA A 351 6.59 9.86 -9.34
C ALA A 351 5.16 9.30 -9.24
N GLY A 352 4.30 9.86 -8.39
CA GLY A 352 2.94 9.36 -8.17
C GLY A 352 2.89 8.01 -7.44
N MET A 353 3.84 7.75 -6.54
CA MET A 353 3.84 6.50 -5.76
C MET A 353 2.67 6.47 -4.76
N SER A 354 1.82 5.44 -4.82
CA SER A 354 0.81 5.20 -3.80
C SER A 354 1.39 4.44 -2.59
N TYR A 355 1.38 5.07 -1.42
CA TYR A 355 1.90 4.51 -0.16
C TYR A 355 1.16 5.11 1.07
N PRO A 356 0.66 4.30 2.02
CA PRO A 356 0.05 4.80 3.25
C PRO A 356 0.96 5.65 4.11
N VAL A 357 0.51 6.87 4.43
CA VAL A 357 1.34 7.86 5.11
C VAL A 357 0.57 8.65 6.16
N PHE A 358 1.27 9.16 7.16
CA PHE A 358 0.72 10.05 8.18
C PHE A 358 1.65 11.22 8.48
N SER A 359 1.14 12.28 9.12
CA SER A 359 1.94 13.34 9.72
C SER A 359 1.32 13.81 11.05
N HIS A 360 1.91 14.82 11.69
CA HIS A 360 1.36 15.42 12.93
C HIS A 360 0.91 16.87 12.70
N GLN A 361 1.80 17.74 12.24
CA GLN A 361 1.50 19.14 11.91
C GLN A 361 1.88 19.45 10.47
N LEU A 362 1.15 20.40 9.89
CA LEU A 362 1.21 20.72 8.46
C LEU A 362 1.61 22.17 8.17
N ASP A 363 1.47 23.06 9.15
CA ASP A 363 1.47 24.51 8.88
C ASP A 363 2.72 25.24 9.38
N VAL A 364 3.55 24.56 10.18
CA VAL A 364 4.72 25.16 10.82
C VAL A 364 5.93 25.16 9.88
N GLU A 365 6.73 26.23 9.92
CA GLU A 365 7.92 26.40 9.08
C GLU A 365 9.08 27.01 9.92
N PRO A 366 10.21 26.31 10.07
CA PRO A 366 10.40 24.88 9.79
C PRO A 366 9.55 24.02 10.72
N ALA A 367 9.18 22.83 10.28
CA ALA A 367 8.38 21.93 11.09
C ALA A 367 9.09 21.45 12.37
N ILE A 368 8.27 21.13 13.37
CA ILE A 368 8.74 20.43 14.57
C ILE A 368 8.94 18.94 14.28
N LYS A 369 9.58 18.23 15.21
CA LYS A 369 9.84 16.79 15.09
C LYS A 369 8.58 16.00 14.70
N TYR A 370 8.73 15.08 13.77
CA TYR A 370 7.66 14.21 13.24
C TYR A 370 6.55 14.93 12.46
N SER A 371 6.73 16.22 12.16
CA SER A 371 5.82 17.03 11.35
C SER A 371 6.51 17.46 10.06
N ILE A 372 5.71 17.86 9.06
CA ILE A 372 6.20 18.29 7.76
C ILE A 372 6.12 19.81 7.64
N SER A 373 7.18 20.43 7.09
CA SER A 373 7.22 21.87 6.86
C SER A 373 6.15 22.26 5.85
N ARG A 374 5.49 23.38 6.08
CA ARG A 374 4.35 23.84 5.27
C ARG A 374 4.63 23.84 3.77
N SER A 375 5.81 24.30 3.37
CA SER A 375 6.23 24.32 1.97
C SER A 375 6.30 22.92 1.35
N LYS A 376 6.92 21.96 2.05
CA LYS A 376 7.05 20.56 1.62
C LYS A 376 5.72 19.82 1.59
N PHE A 377 4.84 20.07 2.56
CA PHE A 377 3.49 19.50 2.54
C PHE A 377 2.70 19.94 1.31
N ARG A 378 2.74 21.24 0.98
CA ARG A 378 2.08 21.75 -0.23
C ARG A 378 2.66 21.15 -1.50
N GLU A 379 3.99 21.02 -1.58
CA GLU A 379 4.63 20.34 -2.72
C GLU A 379 4.17 18.88 -2.84
N TRP A 380 4.10 18.14 -1.73
CA TRP A 380 3.59 16.76 -1.72
C TRP A 380 2.14 16.70 -2.26
N VAL A 381 1.24 17.56 -1.78
CA VAL A 381 -0.14 17.63 -2.27
C VAL A 381 -0.21 18.01 -3.75
N ASP A 382 0.59 18.99 -4.19
CA ASP A 382 0.61 19.45 -5.57
C ASP A 382 1.15 18.40 -6.54
N ASN A 383 2.12 17.59 -6.12
CA ASN A 383 2.63 16.48 -6.92
C ASN A 383 1.55 15.43 -7.19
N TYR A 384 0.75 15.05 -6.19
CA TYR A 384 -0.36 14.10 -6.40
C TYR A 384 -1.48 14.70 -7.25
N TYR A 385 -1.79 15.98 -7.05
CA TYR A 385 -2.75 16.71 -7.89
C TYR A 385 -2.30 16.74 -9.36
N ALA A 386 -1.03 17.03 -9.62
CA ALA A 386 -0.45 17.03 -10.96
C ALA A 386 -0.44 15.65 -11.63
N ASN A 387 -0.34 14.57 -10.84
CA ASN A 387 -0.41 13.19 -11.30
C ASN A 387 -1.84 12.66 -11.49
N ASN A 388 -2.87 13.52 -11.34
CA ASN A 388 -4.29 13.12 -11.37
C ASN A 388 -4.61 12.02 -10.35
N MET A 389 -3.99 12.11 -9.17
CA MET A 389 -4.22 11.23 -8.04
C MET A 389 -5.12 11.92 -7.00
N THR A 390 -5.79 11.10 -6.19
CA THR A 390 -6.68 11.57 -5.12
C THR A 390 -6.12 11.17 -3.76
N ILE A 391 -5.95 12.17 -2.88
CA ILE A 391 -5.64 11.91 -1.48
C ILE A 391 -6.94 11.54 -0.75
N VAL A 392 -6.94 10.35 -0.15
CA VAL A 392 -8.09 9.74 0.53
C VAL A 392 -7.74 9.29 1.94
N SER A 393 -8.75 8.89 2.71
CA SER A 393 -8.54 8.30 4.03
C SER A 393 -7.93 6.90 3.94
N PHE A 394 -7.35 6.44 5.05
CA PHE A 394 -6.69 5.16 5.15
C PHE A 394 -7.68 4.01 4.96
N TYR A 395 -8.84 4.12 5.61
CA TYR A 395 -9.90 3.14 5.54
C TYR A 395 -10.59 3.12 4.18
N GLU A 396 -10.81 4.28 3.53
CA GLU A 396 -11.35 4.32 2.18
C GLU A 396 -10.46 3.56 1.19
N TYR A 397 -9.15 3.83 1.20
CA TYR A 397 -8.18 3.09 0.38
C TYR A 397 -8.21 1.58 0.68
N ASN A 398 -8.30 1.21 1.96
CA ASN A 398 -8.35 -0.19 2.39
C ASN A 398 -9.61 -0.90 1.87
N GLN A 399 -10.79 -0.29 2.03
CA GLN A 399 -12.07 -0.90 1.63
C GLN A 399 -12.18 -1.00 0.11
N ILE A 400 -11.78 0.04 -0.64
CA ILE A 400 -11.73 -0.01 -2.11
C ILE A 400 -10.79 -1.12 -2.60
N SER A 401 -9.61 -1.26 -2.00
CA SER A 401 -8.65 -2.31 -2.40
C SER A 401 -9.16 -3.71 -2.04
N ARG A 402 -9.88 -3.86 -0.93
CA ARG A 402 -10.49 -5.14 -0.52
C ARG A 402 -11.69 -5.54 -1.39
N ASN A 403 -12.40 -4.59 -2.00
CA ASN A 403 -13.46 -4.88 -2.97
C ASN A 403 -12.96 -5.67 -4.18
N THR A 404 -11.65 -5.71 -4.46
CA THR A 404 -11.08 -6.63 -5.47
C THR A 404 -11.31 -8.11 -5.15
N TYR A 405 -11.73 -8.43 -3.93
CA TYR A 405 -12.20 -9.74 -3.51
C TYR A 405 -13.63 -9.71 -2.96
N ASP A 406 -13.95 -8.73 -2.12
CA ASP A 406 -15.24 -8.67 -1.40
C ASP A 406 -16.42 -8.32 -2.34
N ALA A 407 -16.17 -7.67 -3.48
CA ALA A 407 -17.24 -7.30 -4.41
C ALA A 407 -17.72 -8.49 -5.24
N SER A 408 -19.03 -8.52 -5.48
CA SER A 408 -19.71 -9.49 -6.32
C SER A 408 -20.74 -8.81 -7.22
N PHE A 409 -21.04 -9.46 -8.34
CA PHE A 409 -21.92 -8.93 -9.38
C PHE A 409 -22.97 -9.98 -9.73
N GLU A 410 -24.23 -9.66 -9.48
CA GLU A 410 -25.35 -10.57 -9.60
C GLU A 410 -26.35 -10.09 -10.67
N ASN A 411 -27.37 -10.91 -10.94
CA ASN A 411 -28.43 -10.63 -11.94
C ASN A 411 -27.88 -10.22 -13.32
N LEU A 412 -26.72 -10.78 -13.66
CA LEU A 412 -26.00 -10.51 -14.89
C LEU A 412 -26.82 -10.91 -16.12
N GLN A 413 -27.19 -9.93 -16.94
CA GLN A 413 -27.72 -10.12 -18.29
C GLN A 413 -26.73 -9.53 -19.27
N TYR A 414 -26.42 -10.27 -20.33
CA TYR A 414 -25.45 -9.83 -21.32
C TYR A 414 -25.84 -10.31 -22.71
N ASP A 415 -25.96 -9.37 -23.63
CA ASP A 415 -26.04 -9.59 -25.07
C ASP A 415 -25.12 -8.62 -25.83
N GLU A 416 -25.24 -8.57 -27.16
CA GLU A 416 -24.38 -7.75 -28.02
C GLU A 416 -24.61 -6.23 -27.87
N ASN A 417 -25.71 -5.82 -27.24
CA ASN A 417 -26.12 -4.42 -27.09
C ASN A 417 -26.11 -3.96 -25.63
N LEU A 418 -26.44 -4.83 -24.69
CA LEU A 418 -26.67 -4.47 -23.30
C LEU A 418 -25.97 -5.45 -22.35
N LEU A 419 -25.30 -4.87 -21.35
CA LEU A 419 -24.90 -5.55 -20.13
C LEU A 419 -25.68 -4.93 -18.96
N SER A 420 -26.40 -5.72 -18.18
CA SER A 420 -27.01 -5.26 -16.93
C SER A 420 -26.55 -6.11 -15.76
N PHE A 421 -26.34 -5.50 -14.60
CA PHE A 421 -25.93 -6.22 -13.38
C PHE A 421 -26.23 -5.44 -12.11
N ASP A 422 -26.29 -6.16 -11.00
CA ASP A 422 -26.39 -5.62 -9.65
C ASP A 422 -25.01 -5.69 -8.99
N ALA A 423 -24.57 -4.60 -8.37
CA ALA A 423 -23.30 -4.54 -7.65
C ALA A 423 -23.52 -4.71 -6.15
N HIS A 424 -22.76 -5.62 -5.54
CA HIS A 424 -22.68 -5.80 -4.09
C HIS A 424 -21.22 -5.67 -3.66
N THR A 425 -20.92 -4.72 -2.78
CA THR A 425 -19.57 -4.44 -2.30
C THR A 425 -19.49 -4.57 -0.77
N ASN A 426 -18.35 -4.24 -0.17
CA ASN A 426 -18.20 -4.18 1.29
C ASN A 426 -18.78 -2.91 1.94
N GLY A 427 -19.70 -2.21 1.27
CA GLY A 427 -20.26 -0.92 1.71
C GLY A 427 -19.46 0.31 1.26
N PHE A 428 -18.34 0.12 0.56
CA PHE A 428 -17.63 1.18 -0.17
C PHE A 428 -17.75 0.95 -1.67
N LYS A 429 -17.66 2.01 -2.46
CA LYS A 429 -17.58 1.89 -3.92
C LYS A 429 -16.44 0.98 -4.39
N ALA A 430 -16.62 0.36 -5.53
CA ALA A 430 -15.60 -0.43 -6.20
C ALA A 430 -15.32 0.14 -7.59
N LEU A 431 -14.04 0.18 -7.99
CA LEU A 431 -13.69 0.41 -9.39
C LEU A 431 -13.82 -0.93 -10.12
N VAL A 432 -14.58 -0.98 -11.20
CA VAL A 432 -14.78 -2.23 -11.95
C VAL A 432 -14.26 -2.08 -13.37
N ASN A 433 -13.58 -3.11 -13.86
CA ASN A 433 -13.32 -3.31 -15.27
C ASN A 433 -14.41 -4.19 -15.88
N ILE A 434 -15.04 -3.68 -16.94
CA ILE A 434 -16.00 -4.42 -17.76
C ILE A 434 -15.34 -4.84 -19.07
N ASN A 435 -15.20 -6.14 -19.26
CA ASN A 435 -14.58 -6.75 -20.45
C ASN A 435 -15.55 -6.81 -21.64
N ILE A 436 -15.86 -5.64 -22.21
CA ILE A 436 -16.69 -5.47 -23.41
C ILE A 436 -15.92 -4.71 -24.50
N PRO A 437 -16.33 -4.79 -25.78
CA PRO A 437 -15.68 -4.06 -26.86
C PRO A 437 -16.25 -2.63 -27.00
N ALA A 438 -16.01 -1.76 -26.01
CA ALA A 438 -16.62 -0.42 -25.99
C ALA A 438 -16.26 0.42 -27.22
N GLY A 439 -17.28 0.99 -27.87
CA GLY A 439 -17.18 1.98 -28.95
C GLY A 439 -17.38 3.41 -28.47
N ASN A 440 -17.39 4.35 -29.42
CA ASN A 440 -17.61 5.78 -29.14
C ASN A 440 -19.01 6.08 -28.58
N ASP A 441 -19.98 5.20 -28.88
CA ASP A 441 -21.37 5.35 -28.47
C ASP A 441 -21.68 4.56 -27.18
N THR A 442 -20.67 3.99 -26.53
CA THR A 442 -20.88 3.24 -25.28
C THR A 442 -21.40 4.17 -24.19
N GLN A 443 -22.41 3.73 -23.45
CA GLN A 443 -22.97 4.50 -22.35
C GLN A 443 -23.10 3.62 -21.11
N VAL A 444 -22.76 4.17 -19.95
CA VAL A 444 -22.95 3.53 -18.65
C VAL A 444 -24.03 4.30 -17.90
N TYR A 445 -25.04 3.59 -17.40
CA TYR A 445 -26.17 4.16 -16.69
C TYR A 445 -26.32 3.47 -15.33
N ASP A 446 -26.35 4.27 -14.27
CA ASP A 446 -26.74 3.84 -12.92
C ASP A 446 -28.26 3.96 -12.83
N ILE A 447 -28.95 2.83 -12.86
CA ILE A 447 -30.42 2.77 -12.82
C ILE A 447 -30.92 3.25 -11.46
N THR A 448 -30.21 2.90 -10.39
CA THR A 448 -30.61 3.24 -9.01
C THR A 448 -30.61 4.74 -8.79
N LEU A 449 -29.68 5.47 -9.39
CA LEU A 449 -29.60 6.94 -9.33
C LEU A 449 -30.19 7.65 -10.55
N GLU A 450 -30.72 6.91 -11.52
CA GLU A 450 -31.25 7.41 -12.79
C GLU A 450 -30.28 8.35 -13.55
N LYS A 451 -28.97 8.04 -13.56
CA LYS A 451 -27.94 8.92 -14.15
C LYS A 451 -26.91 8.19 -15.01
N TYR A 452 -26.42 8.87 -16.04
CA TYR A 452 -25.26 8.41 -16.80
C TYR A 452 -23.96 8.62 -16.01
N LEU A 453 -23.04 7.69 -16.18
CA LEU A 453 -21.71 7.70 -15.55
C LEU A 453 -20.62 7.89 -16.60
N ASP A 454 -19.58 8.61 -16.20
CA ASP A 454 -18.32 8.65 -16.93
C ASP A 454 -17.58 7.30 -16.75
N TYR A 455 -16.79 6.94 -17.75
CA TYR A 455 -15.94 5.76 -17.73
C TYR A 455 -14.60 6.02 -18.44
N GLU A 456 -13.56 5.27 -18.09
CA GLU A 456 -12.27 5.27 -18.78
C GLU A 456 -12.21 4.06 -19.73
N THR A 457 -11.71 4.23 -20.95
CA THR A 457 -11.52 3.12 -21.91
C THR A 457 -10.07 2.65 -21.88
N GLU A 458 -9.87 1.34 -21.73
CA GLU A 458 -8.56 0.69 -21.74
C GLU A 458 -8.10 0.37 -23.18
N GLN A 459 -6.82 0.00 -23.34
CA GLN A 459 -6.24 -0.30 -24.66
C GLN A 459 -6.94 -1.43 -25.40
N ASP A 460 -7.51 -2.38 -24.67
CA ASP A 460 -8.27 -3.51 -25.22
C ASP A 460 -9.76 -3.20 -25.43
N ARG A 461 -10.14 -1.93 -25.28
CA ARG A 461 -11.51 -1.39 -25.37
C ARG A 461 -12.46 -1.80 -24.24
N SER A 462 -11.97 -2.45 -23.20
CA SER A 462 -12.74 -2.56 -21.96
C SER A 462 -12.91 -1.21 -21.30
N ILE A 463 -13.85 -1.11 -20.35
CA ILE A 463 -14.13 0.13 -19.65
C ILE A 463 -13.97 -0.02 -18.15
N ASN A 464 -13.52 1.06 -17.50
CA ASN A 464 -13.49 1.18 -16.05
C ASN A 464 -14.45 2.26 -15.57
N PHE A 465 -15.26 1.96 -14.57
CA PHE A 465 -16.07 2.96 -13.87
C PHE A 465 -16.35 2.55 -12.42
N TRP A 466 -16.82 3.50 -11.62
CA TRP A 466 -17.15 3.28 -10.21
C TRP A 466 -18.57 2.73 -10.06
N VAL A 467 -18.71 1.69 -9.24
CA VAL A 467 -20.00 1.15 -8.80
C VAL A 467 -20.14 1.29 -7.28
N GLU A 468 -21.36 1.48 -6.83
CA GLU A 468 -21.75 1.62 -5.42
C GLU A 468 -22.43 0.35 -4.92
N ASP A 469 -22.44 0.16 -3.61
CA ASP A 469 -23.08 -1.01 -2.98
C ASP A 469 -24.61 -0.99 -3.17
N GLY A 470 -25.17 -2.11 -3.62
CA GLY A 470 -26.62 -2.26 -3.81
C GLY A 470 -27.19 -1.48 -4.98
N HIS A 471 -26.36 -1.00 -5.90
CA HIS A 471 -26.80 -0.31 -7.12
C HIS A 471 -26.93 -1.26 -8.32
N ASN A 472 -27.75 -0.86 -9.29
CA ASN A 472 -28.01 -1.59 -10.51
C ASN A 472 -27.51 -0.77 -11.71
N TYR A 473 -26.83 -1.44 -12.64
CA TYR A 473 -26.14 -0.79 -13.75
C TYR A 473 -26.57 -1.37 -15.09
N GLU A 474 -26.61 -0.51 -16.10
CA GLU A 474 -26.73 -0.86 -17.51
C GLU A 474 -25.57 -0.26 -18.30
N VAL A 475 -24.95 -1.07 -19.15
CA VAL A 475 -23.92 -0.66 -20.09
C VAL A 475 -24.42 -0.93 -21.50
N TYR A 476 -24.77 0.13 -22.21
CA TYR A 476 -25.19 0.11 -23.60
C TYR A 476 -23.96 0.14 -24.50
N ILE A 477 -23.64 -0.96 -25.16
CA ILE A 477 -22.38 -1.17 -25.89
C ILE A 477 -22.34 -0.32 -27.18
N ASN A 478 -23.50 -0.13 -27.82
CA ASN A 478 -23.66 0.62 -29.07
C ASN A 478 -24.58 1.85 -28.92
N GLY A 479 -24.80 2.32 -27.68
CA GLY A 479 -25.74 3.40 -27.37
C GLY A 479 -27.19 2.92 -27.21
N VAL A 480 -28.05 3.82 -26.70
CA VAL A 480 -29.51 3.62 -26.65
C VAL A 480 -30.09 4.04 -28.01
N GLU A 481 -30.88 3.16 -28.65
CA GLU A 481 -31.63 3.51 -29.87
C GLU A 481 -32.69 4.60 -29.63
#